data_AF-A0A6I1QSE3-F1
#
_entry.id   AF-A0A6I1QSE3-F1
#
_cell.length_a   1.000
_cell.length_b   1.000
_cell.length_c   1.000
_cell.angle_alpha   90.00
_cell.angle_beta   90.00
_cell.angle_gamma   90.00
#
_symmetry.space_group_name_H-M   'P 1'
#
loop_
_entity.id
_entity.type
_entity.pdbx_description
1 polymer ?
#
loop_
_entity_poly.entity_id
_entity_poly.type
_entity_poly.pdbx_seq_one_letter_code
_entity_poly.pdbx_strand_id
1 'polypeptide(L)'
;MEHSPTVNEARVAVPVRAVPGPTHFIMAAVILSLGYFLIWPVLLLLINSFNAAGDWFVEPRTWGLRHWENAFQRPGLLRSLGNSVLIWFFNVATSFPIGVTIAWLLARTKIPFSRTLEFMFWVSYMVPSLPTTIAWITLLDPGVGWINVGLTKLGLFDQGL
;
A
#
# COMPACT_ATOMS: atom_id res chain seq x y z
N MET A 1 30.61 30.87 -51.99
CA MET A 1 29.76 31.99 -51.55
C MET A 1 28.31 31.54 -51.70
N GLU A 2 27.86 30.47 -51.05
CA GLU A 2 27.73 30.28 -49.60
C GLU A 2 26.72 31.27 -49.00
N HIS A 3 25.45 30.84 -48.94
CA HIS A 3 24.48 31.36 -47.98
C HIS A 3 23.52 30.23 -47.62
N SER A 4 23.96 29.40 -46.66
CA SER A 4 23.05 28.58 -45.85
C SER A 4 22.13 29.52 -45.08
N PRO A 5 20.80 29.44 -45.22
CA PRO A 5 19.90 30.07 -44.26
C PRO A 5 20.02 29.30 -42.94
N THR A 6 20.77 29.91 -42.02
CA THR A 6 20.98 29.50 -40.65
C THR A 6 19.64 29.34 -39.92
N VAL A 7 19.45 28.16 -39.32
CA VAL A 7 18.87 27.92 -37.99
C VAL A 7 18.24 29.17 -37.34
N ASN A 8 17.04 29.54 -37.76
CA ASN A 8 16.22 30.59 -37.16
C ASN A 8 14.79 30.14 -37.45
N GLU A 9 14.14 29.38 -36.58
CA GLU A 9 13.50 29.88 -35.38
C GLU A 9 13.49 28.79 -34.30
N ALA A 10 14.49 28.77 -33.41
CA ALA A 10 14.24 28.21 -32.10
C ALA A 10 13.26 29.17 -31.41
N ARG A 11 11.95 28.96 -31.58
CA ARG A 11 10.92 29.68 -30.83
C ARG A 11 11.19 29.43 -29.36
N VAL A 12 11.88 30.37 -28.72
CA VAL A 12 12.04 30.39 -27.27
C VAL A 12 10.64 30.45 -26.71
N ALA A 13 10.17 29.32 -26.14
CA ALA A 13 8.89 29.27 -25.48
C ALA A 13 8.93 30.31 -24.36
N VAL A 14 8.16 31.39 -24.52
CA VAL A 14 8.02 32.41 -23.49
C VAL A 14 7.44 31.69 -22.26
N PRO A 15 8.12 31.70 -21.10
CA PRO A 15 7.58 31.06 -19.92
C PRO A 15 6.28 31.77 -19.55
N VAL A 16 5.15 31.09 -19.75
CA VAL A 16 3.84 31.59 -19.30
C VAL A 16 3.90 31.64 -17.79
N ARG A 17 4.02 32.85 -17.24
CA ARG A 17 4.01 33.07 -15.79
C ARG A 17 2.63 32.67 -15.28
N ALA A 18 2.55 31.56 -14.55
CA ALA A 18 1.32 31.13 -13.90
C ALA A 18 0.93 32.19 -12.86
N VAL A 19 -0.05 33.02 -13.20
CA VAL A 19 -0.66 33.94 -12.24
C VAL A 19 -1.64 33.12 -11.39
N PRO A 20 -1.47 33.07 -10.05
CA PRO A 20 -2.35 32.26 -9.22
C PRO A 20 -3.77 32.83 -9.27
N GLY A 21 -4.63 32.20 -10.07
CA GLY A 21 -6.06 32.45 -10.08
C GLY A 21 -6.76 31.89 -8.83
N PRO A 22 -8.05 32.20 -8.60
CA PRO A 22 -8.83 31.75 -7.45
C PRO A 22 -8.74 30.24 -7.17
N THR A 23 -8.62 29.42 -8.22
CA THR A 23 -8.44 27.97 -8.12
C THR A 23 -7.19 27.56 -7.34
N HIS A 24 -6.09 28.30 -7.44
CA HIS A 24 -4.85 28.00 -6.71
C HIS A 24 -5.03 28.21 -5.20
N PHE A 25 -5.84 29.19 -4.80
CA PHE A 25 -6.18 29.42 -3.40
C PHE A 25 -7.08 28.31 -2.84
N ILE A 26 -8.06 27.84 -3.63
CA ILE A 26 -8.91 26.71 -3.26
C ILE A 26 -8.06 25.44 -3.11
N MET A 27 -7.17 25.16 -4.07
CA MET A 27 -6.25 24.02 -3.99
C MET A 27 -5.34 24.11 -2.77
N ALA A 28 -4.76 25.29 -2.49
CA ALA A 28 -3.93 25.50 -1.31
C ALA A 28 -4.72 25.26 -0.02
N ALA A 29 -5.95 25.77 0.09
CA ALA A 29 -6.81 25.56 1.24
C ALA A 29 -7.17 24.07 1.44
N VAL A 30 -7.48 23.35 0.36
CA VAL A 30 -7.73 21.90 0.40
C VAL A 30 -6.49 21.13 0.84
N ILE A 31 -5.32 21.44 0.29
CA ILE A 31 -4.06 20.78 0.68
C ILE A 31 -3.73 21.05 2.15
N LEU A 32 -3.88 22.29 2.61
CA LEU A 32 -3.59 22.66 4.00
C LEU A 32 -4.57 22.01 4.98
N SER A 33 -5.86 21.99 4.65
CA SER A 33 -6.86 21.31 5.49
C SER A 33 -6.62 19.80 5.55
N LEU A 34 -6.41 19.13 4.42
CA LEU A 34 -6.07 17.70 4.39
C LEU A 34 -4.78 17.44 5.18
N GLY A 35 -3.74 18.25 4.94
CA GLY A 35 -2.48 18.18 5.68
C GLY A 35 -2.69 18.31 7.18
N TYR A 36 -3.50 19.27 7.62
CA TYR A 36 -3.87 19.44 9.03
C TYR A 36 -4.57 18.19 9.58
N PHE A 37 -5.60 17.69 8.92
CA PHE A 37 -6.35 16.52 9.39
C PHE A 37 -5.52 15.23 9.45
N LEU A 38 -4.53 15.07 8.57
CA LEU A 38 -3.64 13.90 8.58
C LEU A 38 -2.49 14.06 9.59
N ILE A 39 -1.83 15.21 9.61
CA ILE A 39 -0.59 15.41 10.36
C ILE A 39 -0.89 15.71 11.84
N TRP A 40 -1.91 16.51 12.12
CA TRP A 40 -2.24 16.92 13.50
C TRP A 40 -2.49 15.75 14.46
N PRO A 41 -3.33 14.74 14.16
CA PRO A 41 -3.53 13.61 15.07
C PRO A 41 -2.26 12.78 15.24
N VAL A 42 -1.43 12.63 14.21
CA VAL A 42 -0.15 11.92 14.29
C VAL A 42 0.82 12.66 15.21
N LEU A 43 0.91 13.99 15.10
CA LEU A 43 1.72 14.82 15.99
C LEU A 43 1.22 14.72 17.43
N LEU A 44 -0.09 14.80 17.66
CA LEU A 44 -0.67 14.63 18.99
C LEU A 44 -0.36 13.24 19.56
N LEU A 45 -0.49 12.18 18.76
CA LEU A 45 -0.16 10.82 19.17
C LEU A 45 1.33 10.68 19.50
N LEU A 46 2.21 11.26 18.69
CA LEU A 46 3.65 11.24 18.93
C LEU A 46 4.01 11.98 20.22
N ILE A 47 3.51 13.19 20.41
CA ILE A 47 3.75 13.98 21.63
C ILE A 47 3.22 13.20 22.85
N ASN A 48 2.00 12.68 22.78
CA ASN A 48 1.43 11.93 23.90
C ASN A 48 2.11 10.58 24.14
N SER A 49 2.82 10.00 23.17
CA SER A 49 3.62 8.79 23.42
C SER A 49 4.73 9.00 24.46
N PHE A 50 5.15 10.26 24.66
CA PHE A 50 6.12 10.66 25.68
C PHE A 50 5.46 11.15 26.98
N ASN A 51 4.13 11.24 27.03
CA ASN A 51 3.41 11.51 28.26
C ASN A 51 3.30 10.21 29.06
N ALA A 52 4.18 10.06 30.04
CA ALA A 52 4.24 8.96 30.98
C ALA A 52 3.17 9.01 32.08
N ALA A 53 2.18 9.92 32.03
CA ALA A 53 1.06 9.92 32.97
C ALA A 53 0.23 8.63 32.85
N GLY A 54 -0.37 8.20 33.96
CA GLY A 54 -1.20 6.99 33.99
C GLY A 54 -2.47 7.10 33.13
N ASP A 55 -2.99 8.31 33.00
CA ASP A 55 -4.20 8.62 32.24
C ASP A 55 -3.97 9.74 31.23
N TRP A 56 -4.63 9.62 30.08
CA TRP A 56 -4.58 10.59 28.98
C TRP A 56 -5.11 11.98 29.36
N PHE A 57 -6.03 12.06 30.33
CA PHE A 57 -6.79 13.27 30.70
C PHE A 57 -6.48 13.81 32.10
N VAL A 58 -5.56 13.20 32.86
CA VAL A 58 -5.33 13.55 34.27
C VAL A 58 -3.98 14.24 34.45
N GLU A 59 -3.99 15.40 35.09
CA GLU A 59 -2.79 16.09 35.54
C GLU A 59 -2.24 15.43 36.82
N PRO A 60 -0.91 15.33 37.00
CA PRO A 60 0.14 16.00 36.24
C PRO A 60 0.65 15.19 35.04
N ARG A 61 0.88 15.88 33.91
CA ARG A 61 1.64 15.30 32.79
C ARG A 61 3.07 15.04 33.24
N THR A 62 3.50 13.79 33.11
CA THR A 62 4.90 13.42 33.34
C THR A 62 5.51 13.10 31.99
N TRP A 63 6.61 13.75 31.64
CA TRP A 63 7.29 13.48 30.37
C TRP A 63 8.36 12.42 30.59
N GLY A 64 8.43 11.42 29.71
CA GLY A 64 9.44 10.36 29.83
C GLY A 64 9.31 9.27 28.78
N LEU A 65 10.21 8.28 28.88
CA LEU A 65 10.31 7.15 27.94
C LEU A 65 9.69 5.86 28.49
N ARG A 66 9.02 5.91 29.64
CA ARG A 66 8.48 4.74 30.35
C ARG A 66 7.58 3.87 29.46
N HIS A 67 6.71 4.49 28.64
CA HIS A 67 5.86 3.74 27.72
C HIS A 67 6.64 3.05 26.61
N TRP A 68 7.70 3.69 26.09
CA TRP A 68 8.59 3.10 25.09
C TRP A 68 9.37 1.93 25.67
N GLU A 69 9.97 2.08 26.85
CA GLU A 69 10.67 1.01 27.56
C GLU A 69 9.74 -0.18 27.80
N ASN A 70 8.56 0.08 28.38
CA ASN A 70 7.54 -0.95 28.60
C ASN A 70 7.10 -1.62 27.29
N ALA A 71 6.99 -0.88 26.19
CA ALA A 71 6.63 -1.45 24.89
C ALA A 71 7.71 -2.41 24.37
N PHE A 72 8.99 -2.01 24.43
CA PHE A 72 10.09 -2.86 23.97
C PHE A 72 10.35 -4.07 24.86
N GLN A 73 10.02 -3.98 26.15
CA GLN A 73 10.11 -5.10 27.09
C GLN A 73 8.94 -6.09 26.98
N ARG A 74 7.86 -5.76 26.25
CA ARG A 74 6.72 -6.67 26.10
C ARG A 74 7.13 -7.94 25.33
N PRO A 75 6.89 -9.13 25.90
CA PRO A 75 7.18 -10.37 25.21
C PRO A 75 6.32 -10.44 23.94
N GLY A 76 6.96 -10.57 22.78
CA GLY A 76 6.30 -10.74 21.49
C GLY A 76 6.25 -9.49 20.61
N LEU A 77 6.60 -8.29 21.07
CA LEU A 77 6.63 -7.10 20.19
C LEU A 77 7.61 -7.30 19.03
N LEU A 78 8.87 -7.61 19.35
CA LEU A 78 9.91 -7.83 18.32
C LEU A 78 9.59 -9.01 17.41
N ARG A 79 8.97 -10.07 17.95
CA ARG A 79 8.53 -11.22 17.15
C ARG A 79 7.42 -10.85 16.18
N SER A 80 6.43 -10.07 16.63
CA SER A 80 5.34 -9.57 15.79
C SER A 80 5.88 -8.68 14.67
N LEU A 81 6.76 -7.73 14.99
CA LEU A 81 7.43 -6.88 14.00
C LEU A 81 8.22 -7.71 12.98
N GLY A 82 9.00 -8.69 13.46
CA GLY A 82 9.73 -9.62 12.59
C GLY A 82 8.81 -10.41 11.66
N ASN A 83 7.69 -10.92 12.17
CA ASN A 83 6.69 -11.62 11.37
C ASN A 83 6.07 -10.71 10.30
N SER A 84 5.71 -9.47 10.64
CA SER A 84 5.16 -8.52 9.69
C SER A 84 6.14 -8.19 8.57
N VAL A 85 7.42 -7.95 8.92
CA VAL A 85 8.49 -7.72 7.94
C VAL A 85 8.70 -8.95 7.06
N LEU A 86 8.69 -10.14 7.65
CA LEU A 86 8.87 -11.40 6.91
C LEU A 86 7.75 -11.63 5.90
N ILE A 87 6.49 -11.46 6.33
CA ILE A 87 5.31 -11.59 5.45
C ILE A 87 5.37 -10.54 4.33
N TRP A 88 5.68 -9.29 4.67
CA TRP A 88 5.83 -8.22 3.68
C TRP A 88 6.93 -8.55 2.66
N PHE A 89 8.08 -9.03 3.12
CA PHE A 89 9.21 -9.38 2.26
C PHE A 89 8.82 -10.46 1.25
N PHE A 90 8.25 -11.58 1.69
CA PHE A 90 7.82 -12.66 0.78
C PHE A 90 6.72 -12.20 -0.18
N ASN A 91 5.79 -11.38 0.30
CA ASN A 91 4.74 -10.84 -0.54
C ASN A 91 5.32 -9.95 -1.65
N VAL A 92 6.16 -8.96 -1.32
CA VAL A 92 6.77 -8.08 -2.31
C VAL A 92 7.72 -8.85 -3.23
N ALA A 93 8.57 -9.70 -2.69
CA ALA A 93 9.54 -10.48 -3.46
C ALA A 93 8.88 -11.41 -4.48
N THR A 94 7.66 -11.89 -4.20
CA THR A 94 6.92 -12.77 -5.12
C THR A 94 6.00 -11.97 -6.05
N SER A 95 5.18 -11.08 -5.49
CA SER A 95 4.17 -10.34 -6.24
C SER A 95 4.78 -9.31 -7.20
N PHE A 96 5.89 -8.65 -6.82
CA PHE A 96 6.48 -7.61 -7.65
C PHE A 96 7.06 -8.15 -8.96
N PRO A 97 7.94 -9.17 -8.97
CA PRO A 97 8.44 -9.73 -10.22
C PRO A 97 7.33 -10.33 -11.10
N ILE A 98 6.35 -11.01 -10.50
CA ILE A 98 5.20 -11.57 -11.23
C ILE A 98 4.40 -10.46 -11.89
N GLY A 99 4.02 -9.43 -11.14
CA GLY A 99 3.26 -8.29 -11.65
C GLY A 99 4.00 -7.54 -12.76
N VAL A 100 5.29 -7.28 -12.57
CA VAL A 100 6.14 -6.64 -13.60
C VAL A 100 6.23 -7.49 -14.86
N THR A 101 6.41 -8.80 -14.73
CA THR A 101 6.51 -9.72 -15.87
C THR A 101 5.19 -9.74 -16.66
N ILE A 102 4.05 -9.86 -15.98
CA ILE A 102 2.73 -9.86 -16.62
C ILE A 102 2.47 -8.51 -17.31
N ALA A 103 2.76 -7.40 -16.63
CA ALA A 103 2.58 -6.06 -17.20
C ALA A 103 3.47 -5.83 -18.44
N TRP A 104 4.73 -6.26 -18.38
CA TRP A 104 5.65 -6.19 -19.51
C TRP A 104 5.16 -7.04 -20.70
N LEU A 105 4.70 -8.26 -20.44
CA LEU A 105 4.18 -9.16 -21.47
C LEU A 105 2.93 -8.58 -22.15
N LEU A 106 1.98 -8.04 -21.38
CA LEU A 106 0.79 -7.38 -21.93
C LEU A 106 1.13 -6.15 -22.78
N ALA A 107 2.13 -5.37 -22.38
CA ALA A 107 2.53 -4.16 -23.08
C ALA A 107 3.37 -4.42 -24.34
N ARG A 108 4.15 -5.51 -24.36
CA ARG A 108 5.13 -5.79 -25.44
C ARG A 108 4.75 -6.96 -26.34
N THR A 109 3.83 -7.81 -25.94
CA THR A 109 3.40 -8.99 -26.71
C THR A 109 1.95 -8.86 -27.14
N LYS A 110 1.64 -9.29 -28.37
CA LYS A 110 0.27 -9.35 -28.88
C LYS A 110 -0.45 -10.58 -28.30
N ILE A 111 -0.93 -10.47 -27.07
CA ILE A 111 -1.68 -11.53 -26.39
C ILE A 111 -3.16 -11.45 -26.81
N PRO A 112 -3.78 -12.55 -27.28
CA PRO A 112 -5.23 -12.57 -27.51
C PRO A 112 -5.98 -12.37 -26.19
N PHE A 113 -7.07 -11.59 -26.20
CA PHE A 113 -7.88 -11.25 -25.02
C PHE A 113 -7.15 -10.43 -23.92
N SER A 114 -6.08 -9.70 -24.25
CA SER A 114 -5.35 -8.85 -23.30
C SER A 114 -6.24 -7.89 -22.49
N ARG A 115 -7.22 -7.24 -23.16
CA ARG A 115 -8.19 -6.36 -22.49
C ARG A 115 -9.07 -7.07 -21.47
N THR A 116 -9.46 -8.32 -21.74
CA THR A 116 -10.26 -9.11 -20.79
C THR A 116 -9.42 -9.47 -19.57
N LEU A 117 -8.15 -9.84 -19.77
CA LEU A 117 -7.22 -10.11 -18.67
C LEU A 117 -6.99 -8.86 -17.81
N GLU A 118 -6.76 -7.70 -18.43
CA GLU A 118 -6.65 -6.42 -17.73
C GLU A 118 -7.90 -6.13 -16.89
N PHE A 119 -9.09 -6.32 -17.46
CA PHE A 119 -10.35 -6.16 -16.73
C PHE A 119 -10.46 -7.12 -15.54
N MET A 120 -10.06 -8.39 -15.68
CA MET A 120 -10.06 -9.34 -14.57
C MET A 120 -9.12 -8.93 -13.44
N PHE A 121 -7.96 -8.34 -13.75
CA PHE A 121 -7.08 -7.77 -12.72
C PHE A 121 -7.74 -6.61 -11.97
N TRP A 122 -8.45 -5.73 -12.68
CA TRP A 122 -9.23 -4.66 -12.06
C TRP A 122 -10.33 -5.22 -11.15
N VAL A 123 -11.08 -6.22 -11.61
CA VAL A 123 -12.11 -6.88 -10.80
C VAL A 123 -11.48 -7.44 -9.52
N SER A 124 -10.36 -8.17 -9.64
CA SER A 124 -9.66 -8.73 -8.48
C SER A 124 -9.16 -7.65 -7.52
N TYR A 125 -8.68 -6.51 -8.02
CA TYR A 125 -8.22 -5.39 -7.21
C TYR A 125 -9.35 -4.70 -6.44
N MET A 126 -10.56 -4.68 -7.00
CA MET A 126 -11.74 -4.09 -6.36
C MET A 126 -12.36 -4.97 -5.27
N VAL A 127 -11.94 -6.24 -5.16
CA VAL A 127 -12.43 -7.12 -4.09
C VAL A 127 -11.87 -6.64 -2.74
N PRO A 128 -12.73 -6.40 -1.73
CA PRO A 128 -12.25 -6.01 -0.40
C PRO A 128 -11.42 -7.12 0.26
N SER A 129 -10.57 -6.74 1.21
CA SER A 129 -9.68 -7.69 1.90
C SER A 129 -10.46 -8.74 2.71
N LEU A 130 -11.49 -8.34 3.46
CA LEU A 130 -12.23 -9.23 4.35
C LEU A 130 -12.91 -10.40 3.60
N PRO A 131 -13.73 -10.19 2.55
CA PRO A 131 -14.29 -11.29 1.77
C PRO A 131 -13.22 -12.17 1.13
N THR A 132 -12.11 -11.58 0.66
CA THR A 132 -10.98 -12.34 0.09
C THR A 132 -10.39 -13.31 1.11
N THR A 133 -10.14 -12.84 2.34
CA THR A 133 -9.63 -13.69 3.42
C THR A 133 -10.60 -14.82 3.75
N ILE A 134 -11.90 -14.53 3.87
CA ILE A 134 -12.93 -15.55 4.15
C ILE A 134 -12.98 -16.58 3.04
N ALA A 135 -12.96 -16.16 1.77
CA ALA A 135 -12.97 -17.06 0.63
C ALA A 135 -11.80 -18.05 0.67
N TRP A 136 -10.58 -17.58 0.95
CA TRP A 136 -9.40 -18.45 1.09
C TRP A 136 -9.50 -19.41 2.27
N ILE A 137 -9.98 -18.95 3.42
CA ILE A 137 -10.18 -19.81 4.61
C ILE A 137 -11.18 -20.93 4.29
N THR A 138 -12.33 -20.60 3.71
CA THR A 138 -13.36 -21.59 3.35
C THR A 138 -12.86 -22.55 2.27
N LEU A 139 -12.10 -22.05 1.30
CA LEU A 139 -11.59 -22.87 0.20
C LEU A 139 -10.55 -23.90 0.69
N LEU A 140 -9.79 -23.54 1.72
CA LEU A 140 -8.78 -24.36 2.39
C LEU A 140 -9.30 -25.07 3.65
N ASP A 141 -10.62 -25.04 3.90
CA ASP A 141 -11.21 -25.68 5.07
C ASP A 141 -10.98 -27.22 5.02
N PRO A 142 -10.55 -27.86 6.12
CA PRO A 142 -10.30 -29.31 6.13
C PRO A 142 -11.53 -30.17 5.84
N GLY A 143 -12.72 -29.73 6.27
CA GLY A 143 -13.95 -30.53 6.18
C GLY A 143 -14.72 -30.32 4.87
N VAL A 144 -14.79 -29.09 4.36
CA VAL A 144 -15.60 -28.74 3.17
C VAL A 144 -14.82 -27.97 2.09
N GLY A 145 -13.54 -27.70 2.31
CA GLY A 145 -12.72 -26.91 1.40
C GLY A 145 -12.45 -27.62 0.08
N TRP A 146 -12.80 -26.96 -1.03
CA TRP A 146 -12.72 -27.56 -2.36
C TRP A 146 -11.28 -27.83 -2.79
N ILE A 147 -10.31 -27.05 -2.31
CA ILE A 147 -8.89 -27.34 -2.57
C ILE A 147 -8.50 -28.65 -1.89
N ASN A 148 -8.86 -28.84 -0.62
CA ASN A 148 -8.49 -30.04 0.12
C ASN A 148 -9.18 -31.29 -0.46
N VAL A 149 -10.46 -31.19 -0.83
CA VAL A 149 -11.18 -32.27 -1.53
C VAL A 149 -10.53 -32.60 -2.88
N GLY A 150 -10.03 -31.60 -3.60
CA GLY A 150 -9.28 -31.82 -4.83
C GLY A 150 -7.95 -32.55 -4.59
N LEU A 151 -7.20 -32.15 -3.56
CA LEU A 151 -5.92 -32.76 -3.20
C LEU A 151 -6.06 -34.20 -2.70
N THR A 152 -7.13 -34.51 -1.94
CA THR A 152 -7.39 -35.88 -1.48
C THR A 152 -7.80 -36.79 -2.64
N LYS A 153 -8.57 -36.29 -3.61
CA LYS A 153 -8.88 -37.02 -4.85
C LYS A 153 -7.65 -37.31 -5.70
N LEU A 154 -6.62 -36.46 -5.64
CA LEU A 154 -5.33 -36.68 -6.30
C LEU A 154 -4.46 -37.70 -5.55
N GLY A 155 -4.92 -38.26 -4.44
CA GLY A 155 -4.20 -39.27 -3.65
C GLY A 155 -3.00 -38.73 -2.88
N LEU A 156 -2.89 -37.40 -2.75
CA LEU A 156 -1.77 -36.76 -2.06
C LEU A 156 -1.92 -36.82 -0.53
N PHE A 157 -3.15 -36.95 -0.03
CA PHE A 157 -3.48 -37.00 1.40
C PHE A 157 -4.71 -37.85 1.64
N ASP A 158 -4.70 -38.66 2.71
CA ASP A 158 -5.89 -39.31 3.23
C ASP A 158 -6.67 -38.33 4.12
N GLN A 159 -8.00 -38.32 4.00
CA GLN A 159 -8.86 -37.58 4.92
C GLN A 159 -8.78 -38.23 6.29
N GLY A 160 -7.80 -37.80 7.09
CA GLY A 160 -7.76 -38.10 8.51
C GLY A 160 -9.02 -37.56 9.18
N LEU A 161 -9.81 -38.47 9.74
CA LEU A 161 -10.95 -38.19 10.61
C LEU A 161 -10.57 -37.23 11.74
#